data_AF-A0A7I8K755-F1
#
_entry.id   AF-A0A7I8K755-F1
#
_cell.length_a   1.000
_cell.length_b   1.000
_cell.length_c   1.000
_cell.angle_alpha   90.00
_cell.angle_beta   90.00
_cell.angle_gamma   90.00
#
_symmetry.space_group_name_H-M   'P 1'
#
loop_
_entity.id
_entity.type
_entity.pdbx_description
1 polymer ?
#
loop_
_entity_poly.entity_id
_entity_poly.type
_entity_poly.pdbx_seq_one_letter_code
_entity_poly.pdbx_strand_id
1 'polypeptide(L)'
;MELLKGYNGDKEILGKCEQFFLELMKVPRVESKLRVFSFKIQFGSQISDFTKSLNTINSACEEVRNSIKLKEIMKKILFLGNTLNQGTARGAAIGFRLDSLLKLTDTRATNNKMTLMHYLCKVLASRSPNLLDFHVDLTSLEASSKIQLKPLAEEMQAITKGLEKVEIELTASENDGPVSEVFCRTLKEFIGVAVSEVESLKALYTAAGRNADALALYFGEDPARCPFEQVVATLLNFVRMFKKAHEENCKQAELERKKAQKEEEMNKSKAENPPRKRARQPL
;
A
#
# COMPACT_ATOMS: atom_id res chain seq x y z
N MET A 1 -30.96 -27.00 23.35
CA MET A 1 -31.82 -27.58 22.29
C MET A 1 -32.18 -29.03 22.59
N GLU A 2 -31.24 -29.93 22.91
CA GLU A 2 -31.56 -31.34 23.24
C GLU A 2 -32.55 -31.51 24.41
N LEU A 3 -32.40 -30.74 25.49
CA LEU A 3 -33.34 -30.73 26.62
C LEU A 3 -34.77 -30.31 26.21
N LEU A 4 -34.91 -29.41 25.24
CA LEU A 4 -36.20 -28.97 24.71
C LEU A 4 -36.80 -29.97 23.70
N LYS A 5 -35.98 -30.76 23.00
CA LYS A 5 -36.47 -31.84 22.11
C LYS A 5 -37.24 -32.90 22.89
N GLY A 6 -36.78 -33.23 24.09
CA GLY A 6 -37.39 -34.24 24.95
C GLY A 6 -38.54 -33.72 25.83
N TYR A 7 -38.88 -32.43 25.74
CA TYR A 7 -39.94 -31.85 26.53
C TYR A 7 -41.32 -32.21 25.95
N ASN A 8 -42.07 -33.03 26.70
CA ASN A 8 -43.41 -33.51 26.32
C ASN A 8 -44.54 -32.82 27.10
N GLY A 9 -44.22 -31.81 27.92
CA GLY A 9 -45.21 -31.02 28.65
C GLY A 9 -45.86 -29.95 27.76
N ASP A 10 -46.66 -29.09 28.39
CA ASP A 10 -47.30 -27.97 27.71
C ASP A 10 -46.23 -26.94 27.26
N LYS A 11 -46.14 -26.69 25.96
CA LYS A 11 -45.13 -25.78 25.39
C LYS A 11 -45.48 -24.31 25.68
N GLU A 12 -46.73 -24.00 26.02
CA GLU A 12 -47.17 -22.63 26.30
C GLU A 12 -46.69 -22.12 27.66
N ILE A 13 -46.39 -23.02 28.60
CA ILE A 13 -45.86 -22.66 29.94
C ILE A 13 -44.36 -22.41 29.95
N LEU A 14 -43.66 -22.72 28.85
CA LEU A 14 -42.22 -22.47 28.72
C LEU A 14 -41.94 -20.97 28.62
N GLY A 15 -40.75 -20.56 29.04
CA GLY A 15 -40.30 -19.18 28.89
C GLY A 15 -40.16 -18.78 27.42
N LYS A 16 -40.26 -17.48 27.12
CA LYS A 16 -40.16 -16.95 25.74
C LYS A 16 -38.89 -17.42 25.00
N CYS A 17 -37.76 -17.53 25.70
CA CYS A 17 -36.51 -18.03 25.11
C CYS A 17 -36.62 -19.49 24.67
N GLU A 18 -37.25 -20.34 25.49
CA GLU A 18 -37.43 -21.76 25.22
C GLU A 18 -38.43 -21.96 24.06
N GLN A 19 -39.52 -21.20 24.06
CA GLN A 19 -40.47 -21.16 22.95
C GLN A 19 -39.80 -20.73 21.64
N PHE A 20 -38.94 -19.72 21.67
CA PHE A 20 -38.15 -19.32 20.49
C PHE A 20 -37.27 -20.45 19.96
N PHE A 21 -36.56 -21.17 20.85
CA PHE A 21 -35.74 -22.31 20.43
C PHE A 21 -36.59 -23.46 19.88
N LEU A 22 -37.79 -23.71 20.42
CA LEU A 22 -38.70 -24.71 19.86
C LEU A 22 -39.12 -24.38 18.42
N GLU A 23 -39.38 -23.11 18.11
CA GLU A 23 -39.65 -22.67 16.73
C GLU A 23 -38.41 -22.79 15.84
N LEU A 24 -37.24 -22.37 16.34
CA LEU A 24 -35.98 -22.45 15.61
C LEU A 24 -35.62 -23.91 15.24
N MET A 25 -35.95 -24.86 16.12
CA MET A 25 -35.71 -26.29 15.92
C MET A 25 -36.58 -26.93 14.85
N LYS A 26 -37.68 -26.29 14.45
CA LYS A 26 -38.49 -26.73 13.30
C LYS A 26 -37.75 -26.54 11.98
N VAL A 27 -36.74 -25.68 11.95
CA VAL A 27 -35.92 -25.43 10.75
C VAL A 27 -34.81 -26.48 10.66
N PRO A 28 -34.78 -27.33 9.62
CA PRO A 28 -33.71 -28.30 9.42
C PRO A 28 -32.35 -27.59 9.31
N ARG A 29 -31.32 -28.12 9.98
CA ARG A 29 -29.93 -27.62 9.91
C ARG A 29 -29.84 -26.09 10.08
N VAL A 30 -30.62 -25.54 11.01
CA VAL A 30 -30.76 -24.09 11.20
C VAL A 30 -29.43 -23.36 11.37
N GLU A 31 -28.45 -23.95 12.05
CA GLU A 31 -27.12 -23.37 12.19
C GLU A 31 -26.38 -23.23 10.84
N SER A 32 -26.42 -24.25 9.99
CA SER A 32 -25.84 -24.20 8.64
C SER A 32 -26.51 -23.14 7.79
N LYS A 33 -27.86 -23.10 7.80
CA LYS A 33 -28.63 -22.08 7.06
C LYS A 33 -28.32 -20.66 7.52
N LEU A 34 -28.16 -20.44 8.83
CA LEU A 34 -27.75 -19.14 9.39
C LEU A 34 -26.34 -18.74 8.96
N ARG A 35 -25.38 -19.67 8.93
CA ARG A 35 -24.02 -19.40 8.43
C ARG A 35 -24.05 -19.03 6.94
N VAL A 36 -24.85 -19.73 6.14
CA VAL A 36 -25.05 -19.42 4.71
C VAL A 36 -25.69 -18.04 4.52
N PHE A 37 -26.69 -17.69 5.31
CA PHE A 37 -27.27 -16.34 5.29
C PHE A 37 -26.25 -15.27 5.66
N SER A 38 -25.46 -15.47 6.71
CA SER A 38 -24.40 -14.53 7.08
C SER A 38 -23.42 -14.33 5.93
N PHE A 39 -22.99 -15.42 5.28
CA PHE A 39 -22.10 -15.34 4.12
C PHE A 39 -22.74 -14.56 2.96
N LYS A 40 -23.97 -14.92 2.58
CA LYS A 40 -24.72 -14.23 1.51
C LYS A 40 -24.86 -12.72 1.77
N ILE A 41 -25.13 -12.33 3.01
CA ILE A 41 -25.26 -10.90 3.39
C ILE A 41 -23.93 -10.16 3.24
N GLN A 42 -22.81 -10.80 3.61
CA GLN A 42 -21.48 -10.18 3.60
C GLN A 42 -20.76 -10.27 2.25
N PHE A 43 -21.19 -11.18 1.38
CA PHE A 43 -20.49 -11.56 0.15
C PHE A 43 -20.17 -10.36 -0.74
N GLY A 44 -21.16 -9.51 -1.05
CA GLY A 44 -20.96 -8.37 -1.94
C GLY A 44 -19.90 -7.38 -1.42
N SER A 45 -19.92 -7.06 -0.12
CA SER A 45 -18.89 -6.21 0.49
C SER A 45 -17.51 -6.88 0.50
N GLN A 46 -17.45 -8.17 0.83
CA GLN A 46 -16.19 -8.93 0.85
C GLN A 46 -15.55 -8.97 -0.54
N ILE A 47 -16.32 -9.29 -1.59
CA ILE A 47 -15.82 -9.28 -2.97
C ILE A 47 -15.32 -7.89 -3.37
N SER A 48 -16.09 -6.84 -3.04
CA SER A 48 -15.72 -5.45 -3.40
C SER A 48 -14.41 -5.02 -2.73
N ASP A 49 -14.29 -5.23 -1.42
CA ASP A 49 -13.13 -4.77 -0.65
C ASP A 49 -11.88 -5.60 -0.96
N PHE A 50 -12.04 -6.90 -1.19
CA PHE A 50 -10.96 -7.76 -1.65
C PHE A 50 -10.47 -7.34 -3.04
N THR A 51 -11.39 -7.10 -3.98
CA THR A 51 -11.07 -6.61 -5.34
C THR A 51 -10.29 -5.30 -5.31
N LYS A 52 -10.71 -4.33 -4.48
CA LYS A 52 -9.99 -3.05 -4.32
C LYS A 52 -8.56 -3.27 -3.83
N SER A 53 -8.36 -4.18 -2.88
CA SER A 53 -7.04 -4.50 -2.34
C SER A 53 -6.13 -5.11 -3.42
N LEU A 54 -6.65 -6.07 -4.20
CA LEU A 54 -5.90 -6.68 -5.32
C LEU A 54 -5.55 -5.67 -6.41
N ASN A 55 -6.49 -4.80 -6.77
CA ASN A 55 -6.24 -3.74 -7.75
C ASN A 55 -5.19 -2.74 -7.26
N THR A 56 -5.21 -2.39 -5.98
CA THR A 56 -4.18 -1.51 -5.38
C THR A 56 -2.78 -2.11 -5.50
N ILE A 57 -2.63 -3.43 -5.28
CA ILE A 57 -1.36 -4.14 -5.51
C ILE A 57 -0.95 -4.05 -6.98
N ASN A 58 -1.86 -4.38 -7.91
CA ASN A 58 -1.58 -4.35 -9.34
C ASN A 58 -1.16 -2.96 -9.82
N SER A 59 -1.90 -1.91 -9.43
CA SER A 59 -1.59 -0.53 -9.76
C SER A 59 -0.23 -0.11 -9.23
N ALA A 60 0.11 -0.41 -7.97
CA ALA A 60 1.44 -0.09 -7.44
C ALA A 60 2.57 -0.80 -8.21
N CYS A 61 2.38 -2.08 -8.56
CA CYS A 61 3.33 -2.84 -9.37
C CYS A 61 3.50 -2.26 -10.79
N GLU A 62 2.42 -1.78 -11.39
CA GLU A 62 2.44 -1.16 -12.72
C GLU A 62 3.09 0.22 -12.70
N GLU A 63 2.64 1.11 -11.81
CA GLU A 63 3.18 2.45 -11.60
C GLU A 63 4.70 2.41 -11.41
N VAL A 64 5.20 1.54 -10.53
CA VAL A 64 6.63 1.42 -10.23
C VAL A 64 7.41 0.90 -11.44
N ARG A 65 6.94 -0.17 -12.11
CA ARG A 65 7.66 -0.75 -13.26
C ARG A 65 7.63 0.15 -14.49
N ASN A 66 6.59 0.95 -14.65
CA ASN A 66 6.41 1.80 -15.82
C ASN A 66 6.95 3.23 -15.61
N SER A 67 7.22 3.65 -14.37
CA SER A 67 7.77 4.98 -14.08
C SER A 67 9.13 5.20 -14.74
N ILE A 68 9.14 6.00 -15.81
CA ILE A 68 10.36 6.42 -16.51
C ILE A 68 11.20 7.31 -15.57
N LYS A 69 10.54 8.20 -14.81
CA LYS A 69 11.22 9.09 -13.88
C LYS A 69 11.97 8.32 -12.78
N LEU A 70 11.35 7.29 -12.20
CA LEU A 70 12.00 6.44 -11.20
C LEU A 70 13.24 5.74 -11.79
N LYS A 71 13.14 5.18 -13.00
CA LYS A 71 14.28 4.53 -13.69
C LYS A 71 15.44 5.51 -13.89
N GLU A 72 15.17 6.74 -14.32
CA GLU A 72 16.20 7.76 -14.48
C GLU A 72 16.85 8.15 -13.14
N ILE A 73 16.06 8.26 -12.07
CA ILE A 73 16.58 8.50 -10.72
C ILE A 73 17.49 7.35 -10.28
N MET A 74 17.09 6.08 -10.48
CA MET A 74 17.93 4.93 -10.16
C MET A 74 19.26 4.97 -10.92
N LYS A 75 19.26 5.35 -12.20
CA LYS A 75 20.50 5.54 -12.98
C LYS A 75 21.39 6.65 -12.41
N LYS A 76 20.81 7.78 -11.99
CA LYS A 76 21.58 8.87 -11.36
C LYS A 76 22.19 8.42 -10.03
N ILE A 77 21.45 7.65 -9.23
CA ILE A 77 21.96 7.07 -7.97
C ILE A 77 23.12 6.13 -8.25
N LEU A 78 22.99 5.22 -9.22
CA LEU A 78 24.06 4.30 -9.63
C LEU A 78 25.31 5.07 -10.08
N PHE A 79 25.13 6.09 -10.91
CA PHE A 79 26.23 6.95 -11.37
C PHE A 79 26.96 7.60 -10.20
N LEU A 80 26.21 8.25 -9.28
CA LEU A 80 26.79 8.88 -8.10
C LEU A 80 27.52 7.86 -7.22
N GLY A 81 26.92 6.70 -6.98
CA GLY A 81 27.53 5.62 -6.22
C GLY A 81 28.85 5.16 -6.83
N ASN A 82 28.90 4.96 -8.15
CA ASN A 82 30.11 4.55 -8.86
C ASN A 82 31.21 5.62 -8.83
N THR A 83 30.85 6.90 -8.95
CA THR A 83 31.80 8.01 -8.83
C THR A 83 32.40 8.08 -7.42
N LEU A 84 31.56 7.98 -6.39
CA LEU A 84 32.03 8.06 -4.99
C LEU A 84 32.89 6.86 -4.58
N ASN A 85 32.61 5.68 -5.15
CA ASN A 85 33.32 4.44 -4.83
C ASN A 85 34.41 4.10 -5.85
N GLN A 86 34.83 5.06 -6.69
CA GLN A 86 35.87 4.84 -7.69
C GLN A 86 37.16 4.35 -7.03
N GLY A 87 37.75 3.28 -7.58
CA GLY A 87 38.97 2.66 -7.04
C GLY A 87 38.74 1.73 -5.85
N THR A 88 37.49 1.51 -5.42
CA THR A 88 37.14 0.51 -4.40
C THR A 88 36.45 -0.70 -5.02
N ALA A 89 36.31 -1.79 -4.26
CA ALA A 89 35.53 -2.97 -4.67
C ALA A 89 34.03 -2.68 -4.92
N ARG A 90 33.53 -1.52 -4.48
CA ARG A 90 32.15 -1.07 -4.71
C ARG A 90 32.01 -0.11 -5.90
N GLY A 91 33.11 0.19 -6.60
CA GLY A 91 33.10 0.97 -7.84
C GLY A 91 32.66 0.13 -9.05
N ALA A 92 32.31 0.80 -10.15
CA ALA A 92 31.92 0.18 -11.43
C ALA A 92 30.77 -0.87 -11.33
N ALA A 93 29.86 -0.68 -10.38
CA ALA A 93 28.68 -1.52 -10.25
C ALA A 93 27.74 -1.34 -11.46
N ILE A 94 27.10 -2.43 -11.88
CA ILE A 94 26.04 -2.43 -12.92
C ILE A 94 24.64 -2.16 -12.35
N GLY A 95 24.49 -2.30 -11.03
CA GLY A 95 23.25 -2.13 -10.28
C GLY A 95 23.53 -2.16 -8.77
N PHE A 96 22.50 -1.90 -7.97
CA PHE A 96 22.58 -1.93 -6.51
C PHE A 96 21.31 -2.56 -5.94
N ARG A 97 21.40 -3.09 -4.72
CA ARG A 97 20.27 -3.70 -4.01
C ARG A 97 19.28 -2.64 -3.54
N LEU A 98 17.99 -2.98 -3.50
CA LEU A 98 16.92 -2.02 -3.24
C LEU A 98 17.08 -1.30 -1.90
N ASP A 99 17.55 -2.01 -0.87
CA ASP A 99 17.83 -1.48 0.48
C ASP A 99 18.87 -0.34 0.48
N SER A 100 19.72 -0.27 -0.54
CA SER A 100 20.78 0.72 -0.64
C SER A 100 20.25 2.14 -0.87
N LEU A 101 18.98 2.26 -1.30
CA LEU A 101 18.27 3.54 -1.36
C LEU A 101 18.17 4.21 0.01
N LEU A 102 18.03 3.42 1.09
CA LEU A 102 17.90 3.94 2.45
C LEU A 102 19.22 4.51 2.99
N LYS A 103 20.36 4.14 2.38
CA LYS A 103 21.70 4.57 2.80
C LYS A 103 22.09 5.94 2.25
N LEU A 104 21.28 6.51 1.35
CA LEU A 104 21.54 7.82 0.73
C LEU A 104 21.49 8.99 1.72
N THR A 105 20.83 8.82 2.87
CA THR A 105 20.84 9.80 3.96
C THR A 105 22.01 9.65 4.91
N ASP A 106 22.69 8.50 4.89
CA ASP A 106 23.78 8.20 5.83
C ASP A 106 25.12 8.75 5.32
N THR A 107 25.29 8.77 4.00
CA THR A 107 26.48 9.35 3.38
C THR A 107 26.39 10.87 3.40
N ARG A 108 27.32 11.51 4.11
CA ARG A 108 27.36 12.98 4.30
C ARG A 108 28.59 13.59 3.64
N ALA A 109 28.44 14.84 3.20
CA ALA A 109 29.56 15.68 2.81
C ALA A 109 30.49 15.93 4.01
N THR A 110 31.77 16.25 3.76
CA THR A 110 32.79 16.49 4.78
C THR A 110 32.40 17.57 5.80
N ASN A 111 31.58 18.53 5.41
CA ASN A 111 31.07 19.57 6.30
C ASN A 111 29.86 19.14 7.15
N ASN A 112 29.42 17.88 7.04
CA ASN A 112 28.23 17.28 7.67
C ASN A 112 26.88 17.98 7.42
N LYS A 113 26.84 19.04 6.61
CA LYS A 113 25.65 19.85 6.34
C LYS A 113 24.72 19.25 5.28
N MET A 114 25.18 18.29 4.49
CA MET A 114 24.45 17.78 3.34
C MET A 114 24.64 16.26 3.21
N THR A 115 23.56 15.54 2.95
CA THR A 115 23.62 14.09 2.63
C THR A 115 23.70 13.86 1.13
N LEU A 116 24.01 12.64 0.70
CA LEU A 116 23.99 12.26 -0.71
C LEU A 116 22.58 12.41 -1.32
N MET A 117 21.52 12.15 -0.56
CA MET A 117 20.13 12.41 -0.97
C MET A 117 19.89 13.90 -1.27
N HIS A 118 20.37 14.80 -0.41
CA HIS A 118 20.26 16.24 -0.65
C HIS A 118 21.02 16.66 -1.89
N TYR A 119 22.23 16.13 -2.07
CA TYR A 119 23.04 16.41 -3.25
C TYR A 119 22.35 15.94 -4.53
N LEU A 120 21.82 14.71 -4.54
CA LEU A 120 21.02 14.19 -5.65
C LEU A 120 19.87 15.14 -5.99
N CYS A 121 19.08 15.56 -5.00
CA CYS A 121 17.96 16.48 -5.21
C CYS A 121 18.43 17.83 -5.81
N LYS A 122 19.55 18.39 -5.36
CA LYS A 122 20.13 19.62 -5.93
C LYS A 122 20.55 19.44 -7.39
N VAL A 123 21.23 18.33 -7.69
CA VAL A 123 21.66 18.02 -9.06
C VAL A 123 20.45 17.86 -9.97
N LEU A 124 19.42 17.13 -9.53
CA LEU A 124 18.18 16.97 -10.27
C LEU A 124 17.46 18.30 -10.48
N ALA A 125 17.34 19.15 -9.46
CA ALA A 125 16.75 20.48 -9.60
C ALA A 125 17.46 21.34 -10.67
N SER A 126 18.78 21.24 -10.76
CA SER A 126 19.57 22.01 -11.73
C SER A 126 19.57 21.44 -13.16
N ARG A 127 19.47 20.11 -13.33
CA ARG A 127 19.70 19.45 -14.64
C ARG A 127 18.49 18.73 -15.20
N SER A 128 17.57 18.30 -14.35
CA SER A 128 16.42 17.47 -14.72
C SER A 128 15.27 17.69 -13.72
N PRO A 129 14.74 18.93 -13.62
CA PRO A 129 13.75 19.28 -12.58
C PRO A 129 12.45 18.48 -12.68
N ASN A 130 12.10 18.01 -13.88
CA ASN A 130 10.97 17.12 -14.16
C ASN A 130 11.07 15.72 -13.50
N LEU A 131 12.20 15.40 -12.84
CA LEU A 131 12.35 14.17 -12.07
C LEU A 131 12.01 14.36 -10.60
N LEU A 132 11.92 15.60 -10.09
CA LEU A 132 11.68 15.87 -8.66
C LEU A 132 10.28 15.42 -8.20
N ASP A 133 9.33 15.39 -9.13
CA ASP A 133 7.93 15.02 -8.90
C ASP A 133 7.63 13.56 -9.27
N PHE A 134 8.64 12.69 -9.44
CA PHE A 134 8.43 11.28 -9.82
C PHE A 134 7.45 10.53 -8.90
N HIS A 135 7.39 10.94 -7.64
CA HIS A 135 6.53 10.35 -6.62
C HIS A 135 5.04 10.63 -6.87
N VAL A 136 4.70 11.63 -7.68
CA VAL A 136 3.32 11.92 -8.09
C VAL A 136 2.77 10.80 -8.98
N ASP A 137 3.64 10.11 -9.73
CA ASP A 137 3.26 9.00 -10.62
C ASP A 137 3.05 7.68 -9.85
N LEU A 138 3.38 7.64 -8.55
CA LEU A 138 3.33 6.43 -7.69
C LEU A 138 2.15 6.50 -6.71
N THR A 139 0.95 6.72 -7.24
CA THR A 139 -0.25 7.06 -6.45
C THR A 139 -0.72 5.93 -5.53
N SER A 140 -0.50 4.68 -5.93
CA SER A 140 -0.96 3.49 -5.22
C SER A 140 0.02 3.02 -4.15
N LEU A 141 1.26 3.54 -4.13
CA LEU A 141 2.36 3.02 -3.32
C LEU A 141 2.09 3.09 -1.80
N GLU A 142 1.50 4.18 -1.31
CA GLU A 142 1.18 4.33 0.12
C GLU A 142 -0.03 3.50 0.55
N ALA A 143 -1.00 3.30 -0.34
CA ALA A 143 -2.13 2.43 -0.07
C ALA A 143 -1.69 0.96 -0.06
N SER A 144 -0.86 0.57 -1.04
CA SER A 144 -0.37 -0.81 -1.17
C SER A 144 0.53 -1.21 0.00
N SER A 145 1.26 -0.28 0.62
CA SER A 145 2.09 -0.58 1.81
C SER A 145 1.29 -0.97 3.05
N LYS A 146 -0.03 -0.78 3.05
CA LYS A 146 -0.92 -1.16 4.17
C LYS A 146 -1.53 -2.55 3.97
N ILE A 147 -1.32 -3.17 2.82
CA ILE A 147 -1.88 -4.46 2.45
C ILE A 147 -0.86 -5.55 2.76
N GLN A 148 -1.32 -6.65 3.35
CA GLN A 148 -0.50 -7.83 3.65
C GLN A 148 -1.01 -9.03 2.85
N LEU A 149 -0.10 -9.76 2.20
CA LEU A 149 -0.44 -10.88 1.33
C LEU A 149 -1.00 -12.09 2.10
N LYS A 150 -0.54 -12.32 3.33
CA LYS A 150 -1.03 -13.44 4.14
C LYS A 150 -2.52 -13.31 4.51
N PRO A 151 -3.00 -12.19 5.10
CA PRO A 151 -4.43 -11.97 5.29
C PRO A 151 -5.25 -12.07 4.01
N LEU A 152 -4.71 -11.61 2.86
CA LEU A 152 -5.42 -11.75 1.58
C LEU A 152 -5.60 -13.23 1.18
N ALA A 153 -4.59 -14.07 1.42
CA ALA A 153 -4.70 -15.50 1.16
C ALA A 153 -5.75 -16.18 2.04
N GLU A 154 -5.81 -15.79 3.32
CA GLU A 154 -6.83 -16.27 4.27
C GLU A 154 -8.24 -15.82 3.85
N GLU A 155 -8.40 -14.58 3.38
CA GLU A 155 -9.67 -14.05 2.89
C GLU A 155 -10.14 -14.74 1.60
N MET A 156 -9.26 -14.95 0.61
CA MET A 156 -9.58 -15.72 -0.60
C MET A 156 -10.03 -17.14 -0.26
N GLN A 157 -9.39 -17.78 0.72
CA GLN A 157 -9.78 -19.10 1.20
C GLN A 157 -11.15 -19.05 1.89
N ALA A 158 -11.41 -18.04 2.72
CA ALA A 158 -12.69 -17.86 3.40
C ALA A 158 -13.84 -17.65 2.41
N ILE A 159 -13.65 -16.82 1.38
CA ILE A 159 -14.63 -16.61 0.30
C ILE A 159 -14.92 -17.92 -0.44
N THR A 160 -13.87 -18.65 -0.84
CA THR A 160 -14.01 -19.91 -1.58
C THR A 160 -14.74 -20.97 -0.76
N LYS A 161 -14.32 -21.18 0.51
CA LYS A 161 -14.97 -22.13 1.42
C LYS A 161 -16.39 -21.69 1.81
N GLY A 162 -16.63 -20.39 1.86
CA GLY A 162 -17.95 -19.82 2.11
C GLY A 162 -18.93 -20.23 1.01
N LEU A 163 -18.55 -20.04 -0.25
CA LEU A 163 -19.34 -20.44 -1.41
C LEU A 163 -19.58 -21.96 -1.46
N GLU A 164 -18.55 -22.77 -1.23
CA GLU A 164 -18.67 -24.24 -1.15
C GLU A 164 -19.71 -24.66 -0.09
N LYS A 165 -19.72 -24.01 1.09
CA LYS A 165 -20.71 -24.29 2.13
C LYS A 165 -22.13 -23.90 1.70
N VAL A 166 -22.31 -22.87 0.88
CA VAL A 166 -23.61 -22.51 0.31
C VAL A 166 -24.11 -23.61 -0.63
N GLU A 167 -23.25 -24.12 -1.51
CA GLU A 167 -23.58 -25.20 -2.43
C GLU A 167 -23.95 -26.51 -1.71
N ILE A 168 -23.18 -26.87 -0.68
CA ILE A 168 -23.45 -28.05 0.16
C ILE A 168 -24.80 -27.91 0.87
N GLU A 169 -25.07 -26.77 1.51
CA GLU A 169 -26.33 -26.61 2.25
C GLU A 169 -27.53 -26.48 1.32
N LEU A 170 -27.38 -25.87 0.13
CA LEU A 170 -28.42 -25.88 -0.88
C LEU A 170 -28.80 -27.30 -1.27
N THR A 171 -27.81 -28.13 -1.59
CA THR A 171 -28.02 -29.55 -1.94
C THR A 171 -28.69 -30.32 -0.81
N ALA A 172 -28.27 -30.12 0.43
CA ALA A 172 -28.89 -30.77 1.58
C ALA A 172 -30.34 -30.30 1.81
N SER A 173 -30.67 -29.09 1.40
CA SER A 173 -31.98 -28.46 1.63
C SER A 173 -33.05 -28.83 0.60
N GLU A 174 -32.68 -29.46 -0.52
CA GLU A 174 -33.65 -29.83 -1.57
C GLU A 174 -34.72 -30.82 -1.06
N ASN A 175 -34.39 -31.62 -0.05
CA ASN A 175 -35.27 -32.64 0.52
C ASN A 175 -35.98 -32.20 1.83
N ASP A 176 -35.83 -30.95 2.26
CA ASP A 176 -36.43 -30.45 3.51
C ASP A 176 -37.95 -30.17 3.40
N GLY A 177 -38.52 -30.23 2.19
CA GLY A 177 -39.92 -29.89 1.94
C GLY A 177 -40.19 -28.37 1.93
N PRO A 178 -41.47 -27.95 2.07
CA PRO A 178 -41.89 -26.56 1.84
C PRO A 178 -41.21 -25.51 2.73
N VAL A 179 -40.74 -25.91 3.92
CA VAL A 179 -40.06 -25.01 4.87
C VAL A 179 -38.78 -24.39 4.30
N SER A 180 -38.14 -25.05 3.33
CA SER A 180 -36.89 -24.62 2.70
C SER A 180 -37.07 -24.13 1.26
N GLU A 181 -38.28 -24.08 0.71
CA GLU A 181 -38.50 -23.74 -0.70
C GLU A 181 -37.94 -22.34 -1.06
N VAL A 182 -38.25 -21.34 -0.23
CA VAL A 182 -37.76 -19.96 -0.41
C VAL A 182 -36.23 -19.90 -0.21
N PHE A 183 -35.71 -20.66 0.76
CA PHE A 183 -34.26 -20.77 0.99
C PHE A 183 -33.55 -21.31 -0.27
N CYS A 184 -34.02 -22.43 -0.81
CA CYS A 184 -33.45 -23.04 -2.00
C CYS A 184 -33.52 -22.12 -3.23
N ARG A 185 -34.67 -21.48 -3.48
CA ARG A 185 -34.82 -20.54 -4.59
C ARG A 185 -33.83 -19.38 -4.50
N THR A 186 -33.78 -18.70 -3.35
CA THR A 186 -32.92 -17.53 -3.15
C THR A 186 -31.43 -17.86 -3.22
N LEU A 187 -31.03 -19.06 -2.81
CA LEU A 187 -29.65 -19.52 -2.95
C LEU A 187 -29.29 -19.90 -4.38
N LYS A 188 -30.20 -20.51 -5.15
CA LYS A 188 -29.96 -20.81 -6.57
C LYS A 188 -29.67 -19.54 -7.37
N GLU A 189 -30.45 -18.48 -7.14
CA GLU A 189 -30.22 -17.17 -7.74
C GLU A 189 -28.86 -16.57 -7.32
N PHE A 190 -28.53 -16.65 -6.03
CA PHE A 190 -27.27 -16.15 -5.50
C PHE A 190 -26.04 -16.90 -6.07
N ILE A 191 -26.05 -18.23 -6.06
CA ILE A 191 -24.95 -19.06 -6.56
C ILE A 191 -24.67 -18.77 -8.03
N GLY A 192 -25.73 -18.59 -8.84
CA GLY A 192 -25.59 -18.29 -10.27
C GLY A 192 -24.72 -17.05 -10.56
N VAL A 193 -24.73 -16.05 -9.66
CA VAL A 193 -23.87 -14.87 -9.75
C VAL A 193 -22.54 -15.10 -9.01
N ALA A 194 -22.60 -15.63 -7.79
CA ALA A 194 -21.46 -15.75 -6.90
C ALA A 194 -20.33 -16.62 -7.46
N VAL A 195 -20.65 -17.69 -8.19
CA VAL A 195 -19.64 -18.57 -8.83
C VAL A 195 -18.78 -17.78 -9.82
N SER A 196 -19.42 -17.00 -10.70
CA SER A 196 -18.71 -16.22 -11.72
C SER A 196 -17.87 -15.10 -11.10
N GLU A 197 -18.38 -14.45 -10.06
CA GLU A 197 -17.63 -13.42 -9.33
C GLU A 197 -16.42 -14.02 -8.61
N VAL A 198 -16.56 -15.17 -7.95
CA VAL A 198 -15.45 -15.85 -7.28
C VAL A 198 -14.41 -16.37 -8.27
N GLU A 199 -14.79 -16.88 -9.44
CA GLU A 199 -13.83 -17.25 -10.49
C GLU A 199 -13.03 -16.06 -10.99
N SER A 200 -13.71 -14.95 -11.29
CA SER A 200 -13.06 -13.71 -11.71
C SER A 200 -12.11 -13.18 -10.62
N LEU A 201 -12.52 -13.25 -9.36
CA LEU A 201 -11.73 -12.85 -8.21
C LEU A 201 -10.48 -13.72 -8.03
N LYS A 202 -10.60 -15.04 -8.21
CA LYS A 202 -9.45 -15.97 -8.17
C LYS A 202 -8.43 -15.63 -9.25
N ALA A 203 -8.88 -15.35 -10.48
CA ALA A 203 -8.00 -14.95 -11.56
C ALA A 203 -7.26 -13.64 -11.23
N LEU A 204 -7.97 -12.65 -10.69
CA LEU A 204 -7.38 -11.38 -10.24
C LEU A 204 -6.37 -11.59 -9.09
N TYR A 205 -6.70 -12.44 -8.11
CA TYR A 205 -5.82 -12.78 -6.99
C TYR A 205 -4.52 -13.43 -7.49
N THR A 206 -4.61 -14.40 -8.41
CA THR A 206 -3.43 -15.02 -9.02
C THR A 206 -2.61 -14.01 -9.84
N ALA A 207 -3.25 -13.09 -10.55
CA ALA A 207 -2.55 -12.03 -11.27
C ALA A 207 -1.82 -11.07 -10.32
N ALA A 208 -2.47 -10.65 -9.22
CA ALA A 208 -1.88 -9.79 -8.20
C ALA A 208 -0.66 -10.44 -7.53
N GLY A 209 -0.75 -11.72 -7.15
CA GLY A 209 0.39 -12.46 -6.60
C GLY A 209 1.57 -12.54 -7.57
N ARG A 210 1.32 -12.85 -8.85
CA ARG A 210 2.37 -12.85 -9.89
C ARG A 210 3.00 -11.47 -10.09
N ASN A 211 2.20 -10.40 -10.07
CA ASN A 211 2.71 -9.04 -10.22
C ASN A 211 3.55 -8.61 -9.00
N ALA A 212 3.14 -9.01 -7.79
CA ALA A 212 3.90 -8.80 -6.56
C ALA A 212 5.28 -9.48 -6.62
N ASP A 213 5.35 -10.75 -6.99
CA ASP A 213 6.62 -11.48 -7.16
C ASP A 213 7.47 -10.86 -8.27
N ALA A 214 6.84 -10.53 -9.41
CA ALA A 214 7.53 -9.88 -10.53
C ALA A 214 8.12 -8.52 -10.15
N LEU A 215 7.51 -7.78 -9.21
CA LEU A 215 8.05 -6.52 -8.72
C LEU A 215 9.32 -6.73 -7.89
N ALA A 216 9.36 -7.74 -7.01
CA ALA A 216 10.59 -8.08 -6.28
C ALA A 216 11.71 -8.49 -7.25
N LEU A 217 11.40 -9.37 -8.20
CA LEU A 217 12.34 -9.80 -9.24
C LEU A 217 12.83 -8.64 -10.11
N TYR A 218 11.97 -7.66 -10.41
CA TYR A 218 12.32 -6.47 -11.17
C TYR A 218 13.45 -5.66 -10.51
N PHE A 219 13.50 -5.63 -9.18
CA PHE A 219 14.59 -5.01 -8.42
C PHE A 219 15.76 -5.94 -8.09
N GLY A 220 15.77 -7.17 -8.64
CA GLY A 220 16.78 -8.18 -8.36
C GLY A 220 16.69 -8.77 -6.95
N GLU A 221 15.52 -8.66 -6.32
CA GLU A 221 15.23 -9.23 -5.00
C GLU A 221 14.55 -10.60 -5.16
N ASP A 222 14.76 -11.48 -4.18
CA ASP A 222 14.10 -12.79 -4.11
C ASP A 222 12.75 -12.64 -3.39
N PRO A 223 11.60 -12.93 -4.04
CA PRO A 223 10.28 -12.79 -3.42
C PRO A 223 10.12 -13.57 -2.11
N ALA A 224 10.85 -14.68 -1.93
CA ALA A 224 10.81 -15.47 -0.70
C ALA A 224 11.51 -14.78 0.47
N ARG A 225 12.45 -13.87 0.20
CA ARG A 225 13.27 -13.17 1.19
C ARG A 225 12.91 -11.69 1.35
N CYS A 226 12.41 -11.09 0.28
CA CYS A 226 11.99 -9.69 0.19
C CYS A 226 10.61 -9.67 -0.45
N PRO A 227 9.56 -9.96 0.33
CA PRO A 227 8.21 -10.02 -0.19
C PRO A 227 7.73 -8.63 -0.59
N PHE A 228 6.59 -8.59 -1.30
CA PHE A 228 5.98 -7.35 -1.81
C PHE A 228 5.94 -6.23 -0.78
N GLU A 229 5.52 -6.52 0.45
CA GLU A 229 5.40 -5.55 1.55
C GLU A 229 6.73 -4.88 1.86
N GLN A 230 7.84 -5.62 1.82
CA GLN A 230 9.17 -5.08 2.07
C GLN A 230 9.66 -4.22 0.90
N VAL A 231 9.37 -4.62 -0.35
CA VAL A 231 9.69 -3.85 -1.55
C VAL A 231 8.97 -2.51 -1.53
N VAL A 232 7.65 -2.51 -1.34
CA VAL A 232 6.85 -1.27 -1.32
C VAL A 232 7.19 -0.39 -0.12
N ALA A 233 7.47 -0.97 1.05
CA ALA A 233 7.91 -0.19 2.21
C ALA A 233 9.26 0.51 1.96
N THR A 234 10.20 -0.19 1.32
CA THR A 234 11.51 0.39 0.98
C THR A 234 11.37 1.55 -0.02
N LEU A 235 10.56 1.37 -1.06
CA LEU A 235 10.27 2.41 -2.05
C LEU A 235 9.54 3.60 -1.42
N LEU A 236 8.56 3.36 -0.57
CA LEU A 236 7.82 4.42 0.11
C LEU A 236 8.72 5.23 1.04
N ASN A 237 9.61 4.57 1.79
CA ASN A 237 10.60 5.23 2.62
C ASN A 237 11.57 6.07 1.78
N PHE A 238 12.05 5.52 0.65
CA PHE A 238 12.87 6.28 -0.29
C PHE A 238 12.16 7.54 -0.79
N VAL A 239 10.89 7.43 -1.22
CA VAL A 239 10.07 8.57 -1.65
C VAL A 239 9.97 9.62 -0.55
N ARG A 240 9.66 9.22 0.69
CA ARG A 240 9.55 10.14 1.84
C ARG A 240 10.87 10.85 2.12
N MET A 241 11.99 10.12 2.10
CA MET A 241 13.34 10.68 2.31
C MET A 241 13.72 11.64 1.19
N PHE A 242 13.41 11.31 -0.06
CA PHE A 242 13.66 12.17 -1.21
C PHE A 242 12.88 13.48 -1.11
N LYS A 243 11.56 13.41 -0.86
CA LYS A 243 10.70 14.58 -0.70
C LYS A 243 11.22 15.50 0.41
N LYS A 244 11.51 14.93 1.57
CA LYS A 244 12.06 15.68 2.71
C LYS A 244 13.36 16.41 2.34
N ALA A 245 14.31 15.71 1.73
CA ALA A 245 15.59 16.31 1.33
C ALA A 245 15.41 17.41 0.27
N HIS A 246 14.46 17.24 -0.66
CA HIS A 246 14.13 18.28 -1.64
C HIS A 246 13.51 19.51 -0.98
N GLU A 247 12.56 19.34 -0.07
CA GLU A 247 11.94 20.44 0.69
C GLU A 247 12.96 21.19 1.55
N GLU A 248 13.85 20.47 2.24
CA GLU A 248 14.94 21.04 3.03
C GLU A 248 15.90 21.87 2.16
N ASN A 249 16.25 21.38 0.96
CA ASN A 249 17.03 22.14 -0.01
C ASN A 249 16.34 23.43 -0.48
N CYS A 250 15.03 23.37 -0.77
CA CYS A 250 14.27 24.54 -1.20
C CYS A 250 14.21 25.61 -0.10
N LYS A 251 13.96 25.20 1.15
CA LYS A 251 13.98 26.10 2.32
C LYS A 251 15.35 26.76 2.52
N GLN A 252 16.42 25.98 2.39
CA GLN A 252 17.78 26.49 2.53
C GLN A 252 18.12 27.50 1.43
N ALA A 253 17.77 27.22 0.17
CA ALA A 253 17.99 28.13 -0.95
C ALA A 253 17.19 29.44 -0.78
N GLU A 254 15.96 29.37 -0.28
CA GLU A 254 15.16 30.55 0.02
C GLU A 254 15.79 31.42 1.13
N LEU A 255 16.29 30.79 2.19
CA LEU A 255 16.97 31.48 3.28
C LEU A 255 18.25 32.17 2.81
N GLU A 256 19.05 31.50 1.99
CA GLU A 256 20.26 32.06 1.38
C GLU A 256 19.94 33.25 0.47
N ARG A 257 18.90 33.14 -0.36
CA ARG A 257 18.43 34.24 -1.21
C ARG A 257 18.00 35.45 -0.38
N LYS A 258 17.24 35.23 0.69
CA LYS A 258 16.80 36.30 1.61
C LYS A 258 17.98 36.98 2.33
N LYS A 259 19.01 36.22 2.71
CA LYS A 259 20.22 36.78 3.33
C LYS A 259 21.02 37.62 2.34
N ALA A 260 21.25 37.11 1.13
CA ALA A 260 21.95 37.84 0.07
C ALA A 260 21.25 39.16 -0.29
N GLN A 261 19.92 39.16 -0.40
CA GLN A 261 19.13 40.38 -0.65
C GLN A 261 19.31 41.43 0.46
N LYS A 262 19.27 41.01 1.73
CA LYS A 262 19.49 41.92 2.88
C LYS A 262 20.91 42.47 2.91
N GLU A 263 21.92 41.67 2.57
CA GLU A 263 23.31 42.12 2.50
C GLU A 263 23.52 43.12 1.35
N GLU A 264 22.90 42.90 0.19
CA GLU A 264 22.92 43.85 -0.92
C GLU A 264 22.26 45.18 -0.56
N GLU A 265 21.09 45.17 0.09
CA GLU A 265 20.41 46.38 0.57
C GLU A 265 21.24 47.15 1.61
N MET A 266 21.90 46.43 2.52
CA MET A 266 22.77 47.02 3.53
C MET A 266 24.06 47.61 2.93
N ASN A 267 24.59 47.01 1.85
CA ASN A 267 25.75 47.53 1.14
C ASN A 267 25.39 48.74 0.28
N LYS A 268 24.22 48.76 -0.37
CA LYS A 268 23.71 49.93 -1.12
C LYS A 268 23.49 51.13 -0.20
N SER A 269 22.83 50.93 0.96
CA SER A 269 22.61 52.01 1.93
C SER A 269 23.90 52.57 2.54
N LYS A 270 24.95 51.75 2.74
CA LYS A 270 26.29 52.22 3.15
C LYS A 270 27.03 52.98 2.06
N ALA A 271 26.81 52.63 0.79
CA ALA A 271 27.41 53.36 -0.34
C ALA A 271 26.74 54.72 -0.58
N GLU A 272 25.44 54.84 -0.32
CA GLU A 272 24.68 56.10 -0.43
C GLU A 272 24.94 57.07 0.73
N ASN A 273 25.32 56.59 1.92
CA ASN A 273 25.69 57.41 3.09
C ASN A 273 27.12 57.11 3.59
N PRO A 274 28.17 57.56 2.87
CA PRO A 274 29.55 57.35 3.30
C PRO A 274 29.83 58.11 4.60
N PRO A 275 30.58 57.52 5.56
CA PRO A 275 30.92 58.22 6.80
C PRO A 275 31.76 59.46 6.48
N ARG A 276 31.28 60.63 6.92
CA ARG A 276 32.01 61.91 6.81
C ARG A 276 33.43 61.72 7.35
N LYS A 277 34.43 61.70 6.45
CA LYS A 277 35.84 61.77 6.85
C LYS A 277 36.02 63.04 7.67
N ARG A 278 36.26 62.90 8.97
CA ARG A 278 36.76 64.00 9.80
C ARG A 278 38.10 64.42 9.20
N ALA A 279 38.10 65.55 8.49
CA ALA A 279 39.32 66.20 8.08
C ALA A 279 40.15 66.46 9.34
N ARG A 280 41.33 65.83 9.44
CA ARG A 280 42.36 66.28 10.36
C ARG A 280 42.72 67.71 9.94
N GLN A 281 42.30 68.69 10.72
CA GLN A 281 42.83 70.04 10.60
C GLN A 281 44.32 69.99 10.97
N PRO A 282 45.22 70.53 10.12
CA PRO A 282 46.59 70.77 10.51
C PRO A 282 46.65 72.08 11.30
N LEU A 283 47.03 71.98 12.58
CA LEU A 283 47.96 72.83 13.34
C LEU A 283 47.92 72.41 14.81
#